data_AF-A0A1J5PGF2-F1
#
_entry.id   AF-A0A1J5PGF2-F1
#
_cell.length_a   1.000
_cell.length_b   1.000
_cell.length_c   1.000
_cell.angle_alpha   90.00
_cell.angle_beta   90.00
_cell.angle_gamma   90.00
#
_symmetry.space_group_name_H-M   'P 1'
#
loop_
_entity.id
_entity.type
_entity.pdbx_description
1 polymer ?
#
loop_
_entity_poly.entity_id
_entity_poly.type
_entity_poly.pdbx_seq_one_letter_code
_entity_poly.pdbx_strand_id
1 'polypeptide(L)'
;MQSGRLGACLMREPELVADCMAAIGAAVSVPATVKCRIGVDDQDAEASLFSLVDLCAKAGVTHFVVHARKAWLKGLSPKENRDIPPLDYELVYRLKRARPDLTIAINGGIADLEAAEAHLAQVDGVMLGRAAYHNPGLLGAVDRRIFGEDREVGAVEAVELYKPYIAAQLASGVHLAAMTRHMLGLFHGMPGARGWRRILTVEGVKAGAGLEVVDAALAAVTGAAALRAQDERAAGSLEAGEAA
;
A
#
# COMPACT_ATOMS: atom_id res chain seq x y z
N MET A 1 -8.01 12.21 17.01
CA MET A 1 -6.82 12.86 17.59
C MET A 1 -6.76 14.29 17.09
N GLN A 2 -7.43 15.23 17.77
CA GLN A 2 -7.32 16.68 17.47
C GLN A 2 -6.41 17.41 18.47
N SER A 3 -6.07 16.76 19.59
CA SER A 3 -5.34 17.36 20.72
C SER A 3 -3.91 17.80 20.39
N GLY A 4 -3.29 17.22 19.35
CA GLY A 4 -1.92 17.55 18.95
C GLY A 4 -1.80 18.55 17.79
N ARG A 5 -2.91 19.06 17.23
CA ARG A 5 -2.94 19.94 16.03
C ARG A 5 -2.01 19.46 14.89
N LEU A 6 -2.10 18.17 14.57
CA LEU A 6 -1.28 17.53 13.55
C LEU A 6 -2.14 16.79 12.51
N GLY A 7 -1.60 16.64 11.30
CA GLY A 7 -2.28 15.96 10.20
C GLY A 7 -3.38 16.80 9.55
N ALA A 8 -4.48 16.16 9.15
CA ALA A 8 -5.48 16.77 8.26
C ALA A 8 -6.10 18.07 8.80
N CYS A 9 -6.14 18.30 10.11
CA CYS A 9 -6.67 19.56 10.65
C CYS A 9 -5.91 20.80 10.18
N LEU A 10 -4.62 20.67 9.86
CA LEU A 10 -3.79 21.75 9.36
C LEU A 10 -4.15 22.19 7.93
N MET A 11 -5.00 21.45 7.22
CA MET A 11 -5.57 21.91 5.93
C MET A 11 -6.47 23.15 6.07
N ARG A 12 -6.82 23.55 7.29
CA ARG A 12 -7.50 24.82 7.58
C ARG A 12 -6.55 26.00 7.71
N GLU A 13 -5.25 25.74 7.83
CA GLU A 13 -4.21 26.73 8.09
C GLU A 13 -3.06 26.52 7.08
N PRO A 14 -3.32 26.64 5.77
CA PRO A 14 -2.33 26.29 4.74
C PRO A 14 -1.07 27.16 4.80
N GLU A 15 -1.17 28.40 5.26
CA GLU A 15 -0.03 29.29 5.50
C GLU A 15 0.90 28.72 6.58
N LEU A 16 0.32 28.23 7.69
CA LEU A 16 1.10 27.58 8.75
C LEU A 16 1.79 26.31 8.24
N VAL A 17 1.13 25.55 7.36
CA VAL A 17 1.77 24.39 6.73
C VAL A 17 2.95 24.82 5.87
N ALA A 18 2.81 25.87 5.06
CA ALA A 18 3.89 26.39 4.25
C ALA A 18 5.07 26.89 5.09
N ASP A 19 4.82 27.60 6.20
CA ASP A 19 5.85 28.02 7.15
C ASP A 19 6.60 26.81 7.74
N CYS A 20 5.86 25.77 8.13
CA CYS A 20 6.45 24.51 8.60
C CYS A 20 7.31 23.86 7.52
N MET A 21 6.85 23.81 6.27
CA MET A 21 7.59 23.20 5.17
C MET A 21 8.84 23.98 4.80
N ALA A 22 8.79 25.32 4.83
CA ALA A 22 9.98 26.17 4.64
C ALA A 22 11.03 25.90 5.73
N ALA A 23 10.60 25.85 6.99
CA ALA A 23 11.48 25.56 8.12
C ALA A 23 12.10 24.15 8.03
N ILE A 24 11.30 23.13 7.69
CA ILE A 24 11.79 21.76 7.47
C ILE A 24 12.80 21.75 6.32
N GLY A 25 12.45 22.35 5.17
CA GLY A 25 13.31 22.39 3.99
C GLY A 25 14.64 23.09 4.24
N ALA A 26 14.67 24.13 5.07
CA ALA A 26 15.92 24.79 5.48
C ALA A 26 16.79 23.94 6.43
N ALA A 27 16.18 23.00 7.15
CA ALA A 27 16.86 22.18 8.16
C ALA A 27 17.41 20.85 7.62
N VAL A 28 17.01 20.42 6.42
CA VAL A 28 17.42 19.12 5.84
C VAL A 28 18.01 19.28 4.44
N SER A 29 18.87 18.33 4.06
CA SER A 29 19.45 18.28 2.71
C SER A 29 18.68 17.39 1.72
N VAL A 30 17.64 16.69 2.20
CA VAL A 30 16.80 15.80 1.38
C VAL A 30 15.47 16.48 1.06
N PRO A 31 14.77 16.10 -0.01
CA PRO A 31 13.50 16.73 -0.38
C PRO A 31 12.44 16.59 0.73
N ALA A 32 11.87 17.72 1.14
CA ALA A 32 10.67 17.76 1.98
C ALA A 32 9.42 17.63 1.09
N THR A 33 8.49 16.74 1.45
CA THR A 33 7.29 16.43 0.64
C THR A 33 6.01 16.57 1.48
N VAL A 34 4.87 16.79 0.83
CA VAL A 34 3.56 16.90 1.51
C VAL A 34 2.64 15.75 1.12
N LYS A 35 2.07 15.07 2.11
CA LYS A 35 0.95 14.15 1.91
C LYS A 35 -0.31 14.72 2.55
N CYS A 36 -1.35 14.94 1.74
CA CYS A 36 -2.58 15.59 2.20
C CYS A 36 -3.85 14.82 1.77
N ARG A 37 -5.00 15.36 2.16
CA ARG A 37 -6.33 15.02 1.65
C ARG A 37 -6.73 16.09 0.63
N ILE A 38 -7.88 15.94 -0.02
CA ILE A 38 -8.41 17.01 -0.91
C ILE A 38 -9.09 18.16 -0.14
N GLY A 39 -9.29 18.01 1.17
CA GLY A 39 -9.90 19.02 2.03
C GLY A 39 -10.44 18.42 3.31
N VAL A 40 -10.90 19.26 4.24
CA VAL A 40 -11.53 18.81 5.49
C VAL A 40 -12.95 19.32 5.68
N ASP A 41 -13.77 18.50 6.35
CA ASP A 41 -15.17 18.81 6.72
C ASP A 41 -15.94 19.43 5.54
N ASP A 42 -16.44 20.66 5.67
CA ASP A 42 -17.27 21.34 4.66
C ASP A 42 -16.50 22.26 3.71
N GLN A 43 -15.16 22.27 3.77
CA GLN A 43 -14.34 23.08 2.87
C GLN A 43 -14.63 22.78 1.39
N ASP A 44 -14.58 23.81 0.54
CA ASP A 44 -14.47 23.59 -0.90
C ASP A 44 -13.15 22.87 -1.20
N ALA A 45 -13.25 21.68 -1.78
CA ALA A 45 -12.12 20.78 -1.93
C ALA A 45 -11.08 21.32 -2.91
N GLU A 46 -11.54 21.95 -4.01
CA GLU A 46 -10.63 22.49 -5.02
C GLU A 46 -9.86 23.69 -4.48
N ALA A 47 -10.57 24.69 -3.94
CA ALA A 47 -9.94 25.87 -3.37
C ALA A 47 -8.97 25.51 -2.25
N SER A 48 -9.35 24.58 -1.37
CA SER A 48 -8.51 24.18 -0.23
C SER A 48 -7.27 23.42 -0.66
N LEU A 49 -7.41 22.45 -1.55
CA LEU A 49 -6.28 21.68 -2.06
C LEU A 49 -5.31 22.56 -2.84
N PHE A 50 -5.81 23.39 -3.76
CA PHE A 50 -4.97 24.23 -4.61
C PHE A 50 -4.24 25.29 -3.78
N SER A 51 -4.91 25.94 -2.83
CA SER A 51 -4.29 26.91 -1.93
C SER A 51 -3.14 26.28 -1.12
N LEU A 52 -3.38 25.10 -0.52
CA LEU A 52 -2.35 24.37 0.23
C LEU A 52 -1.14 24.03 -0.65
N VAL A 53 -1.38 23.50 -1.85
CA VAL A 53 -0.33 23.10 -2.78
C VAL A 53 0.49 24.31 -3.23
N ASP A 54 -0.17 25.40 -3.60
CA ASP A 54 0.49 26.62 -4.08
C ASP A 54 1.35 27.28 -3.01
N LEU A 55 0.87 27.33 -1.76
CA LEU A 55 1.62 27.88 -0.64
C LEU A 55 2.82 26.99 -0.29
N CYS A 56 2.65 25.67 -0.23
CA CYS A 56 3.75 24.74 0.00
C CYS A 56 4.77 24.76 -1.15
N ALA A 57 4.33 24.92 -2.40
CA ALA A 57 5.21 25.03 -3.56
C ALA A 57 6.08 26.29 -3.49
N LYS A 58 5.52 27.43 -3.06
CA LYS A 58 6.30 28.66 -2.77
C LYS A 58 7.32 28.45 -1.64
N ALA A 59 7.02 27.57 -0.69
CA ALA A 59 7.93 27.16 0.38
C ALA A 59 9.00 26.13 -0.08
N GLY A 60 9.03 25.76 -1.36
CA GLY A 60 10.03 24.86 -1.95
C GLY A 60 9.61 23.39 -2.06
N VAL A 61 8.37 23.04 -1.73
CA VAL A 61 7.85 21.67 -1.89
C VAL A 61 7.51 21.42 -3.35
N THR A 62 8.13 20.40 -3.97
CA THR A 62 7.87 20.04 -5.36
C THR A 62 7.08 18.74 -5.52
N HIS A 63 6.96 17.94 -4.45
CA HIS A 63 6.34 16.62 -4.48
C HIS A 63 5.16 16.53 -3.51
N PHE A 64 4.01 16.14 -4.04
CA PHE A 64 2.75 16.04 -3.30
C PHE A 64 2.12 14.66 -3.49
N VAL A 65 1.68 14.05 -2.40
CA VAL A 65 0.86 12.84 -2.41
C VAL A 65 -0.55 13.18 -1.94
N VAL A 66 -1.52 13.13 -2.85
CA VAL A 66 -2.90 13.54 -2.56
C VAL A 66 -3.78 12.31 -2.34
N HIS A 67 -4.26 12.12 -1.12
CA HIS A 67 -5.35 11.20 -0.88
C HIS A 67 -6.65 11.82 -1.40
N ALA A 68 -7.21 11.22 -2.44
CA ALA A 68 -8.37 11.71 -3.22
C ALA A 68 -9.71 11.67 -2.46
N ARG A 69 -9.73 11.85 -1.14
CA ARG A 69 -10.95 11.92 -0.31
C ARG A 69 -10.81 13.08 0.66
N LYS A 70 -11.93 13.68 1.05
CA LYS A 70 -11.96 14.61 2.18
C LYS A 70 -11.68 13.85 3.49
N ALA A 71 -11.24 14.59 4.51
CA ALA A 71 -11.19 14.09 5.88
C ALA A 71 -12.23 14.82 6.74
N TRP A 72 -13.11 14.05 7.37
CA TRP A 72 -14.07 14.52 8.35
C TRP A 72 -13.45 14.45 9.73
N LEU A 73 -13.23 15.61 10.34
CA LEU A 73 -12.55 15.73 11.63
C LEU A 73 -13.51 15.48 12.79
N LYS A 74 -14.83 15.51 12.53
CA LYS A 74 -15.90 15.22 13.49
C LYS A 74 -16.84 14.14 12.93
N GLY A 75 -17.45 13.37 13.82
CA GLY A 75 -18.52 12.42 13.48
C GLY A 75 -18.07 11.10 12.86
N LEU A 76 -16.85 10.98 12.33
CA LEU A 76 -16.33 9.74 11.75
C LEU A 76 -15.05 9.25 12.45
N SER A 77 -14.97 7.94 12.67
CA SER A 77 -13.73 7.27 13.10
C SER A 77 -12.64 7.33 12.00
N PRO A 78 -11.37 7.07 12.33
CA PRO A 78 -10.30 6.99 11.32
C PRO A 78 -10.54 5.93 10.24
N LYS A 79 -11.24 4.84 10.56
CA LYS A 79 -11.60 3.79 9.60
C LYS A 79 -12.65 4.32 8.63
N GLU A 80 -13.74 4.85 9.16
CA GLU A 80 -14.83 5.43 8.36
C GLU A 80 -14.34 6.58 7.47
N ASN A 81 -13.42 7.40 7.94
CA ASN A 81 -12.76 8.45 7.15
C ASN A 81 -12.00 7.94 5.90
N ARG A 82 -11.70 6.64 5.83
CA ARG A 82 -11.06 6.01 4.67
C ARG A 82 -12.05 5.27 3.77
N ASP A 83 -13.31 5.15 4.20
CA ASP A 83 -14.32 4.30 3.56
C ASP A 83 -15.58 5.07 3.15
N ILE A 84 -16.07 6.01 3.98
CA ILE A 84 -17.35 6.71 3.79
C ILE A 84 -17.25 7.90 2.83
N PRO A 85 -16.34 8.88 2.99
CA PRO A 85 -16.30 10.02 2.07
C PRO A 85 -15.95 9.53 0.66
N PRO A 86 -16.63 10.05 -0.39
CA PRO A 86 -16.38 9.61 -1.75
C PRO A 86 -14.97 9.96 -2.21
N LEU A 87 -14.48 9.18 -3.18
CA LEU A 87 -13.25 9.47 -3.90
C LEU A 87 -13.53 10.51 -4.99
N ASP A 88 -12.60 11.44 -5.16
CA ASP A 88 -12.58 12.42 -6.23
C ASP A 88 -11.19 12.42 -6.88
N TYR A 89 -10.97 11.44 -7.77
CA TYR A 89 -9.72 11.31 -8.52
C TYR A 89 -9.56 12.43 -9.55
N GLU A 90 -10.66 12.88 -10.15
CA GLU A 90 -10.64 13.92 -11.18
C GLU A 90 -10.09 15.24 -10.62
N LEU A 91 -10.40 15.58 -9.36
CA LEU A 91 -9.80 16.75 -8.72
C LEU A 91 -8.27 16.65 -8.62
N VAL A 92 -7.72 15.46 -8.35
CA VAL A 92 -6.26 15.27 -8.34
C VAL A 92 -5.66 15.38 -9.75
N TYR A 93 -6.37 14.89 -10.77
CA TYR A 93 -5.94 15.04 -12.17
C TYR A 93 -5.96 16.51 -12.61
N ARG A 94 -7.00 17.27 -12.23
CA ARG A 94 -7.08 18.71 -12.44
C ARG A 94 -5.90 19.43 -11.79
N LEU A 95 -5.55 19.07 -10.56
CA LEU A 95 -4.38 19.62 -9.88
C LEU A 95 -3.11 19.38 -10.70
N LYS A 96 -2.86 18.15 -11.17
CA LYS A 96 -1.68 17.85 -12.01
C LYS A 96 -1.68 18.66 -13.30
N ARG A 97 -2.80 18.74 -14.02
CA ARG A 97 -2.90 19.53 -15.25
C ARG A 97 -2.66 21.03 -15.02
N ALA A 98 -3.13 21.55 -13.87
CA ALA A 98 -2.97 22.95 -13.51
C ALA A 98 -1.57 23.30 -12.98
N ARG A 99 -0.80 22.31 -12.51
CA ARG A 99 0.55 22.46 -11.96
C ARG A 99 1.50 21.43 -12.59
N PRO A 100 1.78 21.55 -13.90
CA PRO A 100 2.56 20.54 -14.63
C PRO A 100 3.99 20.39 -14.09
N ASP A 101 4.55 21.46 -13.51
CA ASP A 101 5.91 21.49 -12.95
C ASP A 101 6.04 20.79 -11.59
N LEU A 102 4.92 20.44 -10.94
CA LEU A 102 4.91 19.72 -9.66
C LEU A 102 4.76 18.22 -9.90
N THR A 103 5.37 17.42 -9.04
CA THR A 103 5.16 15.97 -8.99
C THR A 103 3.95 15.68 -8.11
N ILE A 104 2.87 15.19 -8.71
CA ILE A 104 1.62 14.85 -8.05
C ILE A 104 1.42 13.35 -8.10
N ALA A 105 1.40 12.70 -6.93
CA ALA A 105 1.05 11.30 -6.79
C ALA A 105 -0.33 11.12 -6.16
N ILE A 106 -1.14 10.23 -6.72
CA ILE A 106 -2.51 9.98 -6.24
C ILE A 106 -2.56 8.83 -5.23
N ASN A 107 -3.49 8.92 -4.28
CA ASN A 107 -3.70 7.93 -3.24
C ASN A 107 -5.18 7.75 -2.90
N GLY A 108 -5.50 6.55 -2.39
CA GLY A 108 -6.79 6.22 -1.77
C GLY A 108 -7.66 5.37 -2.67
N GLY A 109 -8.12 4.21 -2.19
CA GLY A 109 -9.06 3.35 -2.94
C GLY A 109 -8.49 2.53 -4.09
N ILE A 110 -7.20 2.67 -4.40
CA ILE A 110 -6.53 1.93 -5.47
C ILE A 110 -6.24 0.50 -4.99
N ALA A 111 -6.84 -0.49 -5.65
CA ALA A 111 -6.91 -1.87 -5.17
C ALA A 111 -5.83 -2.81 -5.72
N ASP A 112 -5.34 -2.53 -6.93
CA ASP A 112 -4.42 -3.39 -7.68
C ASP A 112 -3.54 -2.56 -8.64
N LEU A 113 -2.67 -3.25 -9.37
CA LEU A 113 -1.74 -2.63 -10.31
C LEU A 113 -2.39 -2.17 -11.61
N GLU A 114 -3.52 -2.77 -12.02
CA GLU A 114 -4.25 -2.32 -13.22
C GLU A 114 -4.89 -0.95 -12.96
N ALA A 115 -5.54 -0.78 -11.81
CA ALA A 115 -6.02 0.52 -11.37
C ALA A 115 -4.88 1.53 -11.21
N ALA A 116 -3.71 1.10 -10.69
CA ALA A 116 -2.54 1.95 -10.57
C ALA A 116 -2.03 2.46 -11.94
N GLU A 117 -1.90 1.59 -12.94
CA GLU A 117 -1.51 1.95 -14.30
C GLU A 117 -2.49 2.94 -14.93
N ALA A 118 -3.80 2.74 -14.74
CA ALA A 118 -4.83 3.67 -15.21
C ALA A 118 -4.67 5.08 -14.61
N HIS A 119 -4.29 5.16 -13.33
CA HIS A 119 -3.97 6.43 -12.67
C HIS A 119 -2.66 7.04 -13.17
N LEU A 120 -1.62 6.24 -13.39
CA LEU A 120 -0.31 6.70 -13.88
C LEU A 120 -0.37 7.32 -15.28
N ALA A 121 -1.42 7.02 -16.06
CA ALA A 121 -1.70 7.73 -17.32
C ALA A 121 -2.12 9.20 -17.13
N GLN A 122 -2.47 9.63 -15.90
CA GLN A 122 -3.01 10.97 -15.61
C GLN A 122 -2.14 11.77 -14.62
N VAL A 123 -1.32 11.09 -13.81
CA VAL A 123 -0.50 11.70 -12.75
C VAL A 123 0.89 11.05 -12.67
N ASP A 124 1.81 11.67 -11.95
CA ASP A 124 3.22 11.25 -11.93
C ASP A 124 3.50 10.03 -11.03
N GLY A 125 2.55 9.66 -10.17
CA GLY A 125 2.77 8.59 -9.21
C GLY A 125 1.49 8.05 -8.59
N VAL A 126 1.59 6.84 -8.03
CA VAL A 126 0.53 6.18 -7.28
C VAL A 126 1.08 5.69 -5.95
N MET A 127 0.35 5.97 -4.86
CA MET A 127 0.66 5.40 -3.56
C MET A 127 -0.39 4.35 -3.18
N LEU A 128 0.07 3.11 -3.00
CA LEU A 128 -0.73 2.02 -2.44
C LEU A 128 -0.54 1.96 -0.91
N GLY A 129 -1.65 1.75 -0.20
CA GLY A 129 -1.63 1.60 1.27
C GLY A 129 -2.20 0.26 1.68
N ARG A 130 -3.52 0.21 1.90
CA ARG A 130 -4.22 -1.00 2.36
C ARG A 130 -4.07 -2.19 1.40
N ALA A 131 -4.10 -1.96 0.09
CA ALA A 131 -3.90 -3.03 -0.90
C ALA A 131 -2.54 -3.73 -0.69
N ALA A 132 -1.46 -2.94 -0.63
CA ALA A 132 -0.11 -3.45 -0.39
C ALA A 132 0.03 -4.21 0.94
N TYR A 133 -0.69 -3.81 1.99
CA TYR A 133 -0.63 -4.50 3.29
C TYR A 133 -1.52 -5.75 3.37
N HIS A 134 -2.71 -5.72 2.74
CA HIS A 134 -3.65 -6.84 2.76
C HIS A 134 -3.32 -7.92 1.73
N ASN A 135 -2.64 -7.55 0.64
CA ASN A 135 -2.19 -8.44 -0.42
C ASN A 135 -0.77 -8.03 -0.88
N PRO A 136 0.27 -8.20 -0.05
CA PRO A 136 1.63 -7.80 -0.42
C PRO A 136 2.18 -8.56 -1.63
N GLY A 137 1.60 -9.71 -2.00
CA GLY A 137 1.98 -10.46 -3.20
C GLY A 137 1.86 -9.64 -4.49
N LEU A 138 0.94 -8.66 -4.55
CA LEU A 138 0.79 -7.79 -5.72
C LEU A 138 2.06 -6.95 -6.00
N LEU A 139 2.88 -6.68 -4.97
CA LEU A 139 4.08 -5.86 -5.12
C LEU A 139 5.18 -6.57 -5.92
N GLY A 140 5.15 -7.90 -6.00
CA GLY A 140 6.14 -8.68 -6.74
C GLY A 140 6.19 -8.37 -8.24
N ALA A 141 5.10 -7.83 -8.79
CA ALA A 141 5.00 -7.46 -10.21
C ALA A 141 5.26 -5.97 -10.48
N VAL A 142 5.56 -5.15 -9.47
CA VAL A 142 5.72 -3.70 -9.62
C VAL A 142 6.94 -3.35 -10.49
N ASP A 143 8.09 -3.98 -10.24
CA ASP A 143 9.34 -3.70 -10.97
C ASP A 143 9.13 -3.90 -12.48
N ARG A 144 8.52 -5.02 -12.87
CA ARG A 144 8.18 -5.31 -14.26
C ARG A 144 7.11 -4.39 -14.85
N ARG A 145 5.96 -4.27 -14.17
CA ARG A 145 4.79 -3.58 -14.76
C ARG A 145 4.92 -2.06 -14.79
N ILE A 146 5.56 -1.49 -13.77
CA ILE A 146 5.61 -0.04 -13.56
C ILE A 146 6.96 0.54 -13.94
N PHE A 147 8.06 -0.15 -13.61
CA PHE A 147 9.42 0.34 -13.85
C PHE A 147 10.08 -0.26 -15.09
N GLY A 148 9.45 -1.23 -15.74
CA GLY A 148 9.95 -1.85 -16.97
C GLY A 148 11.18 -2.76 -16.75
N GLU A 149 11.41 -3.22 -15.52
CA GLU A 149 12.48 -4.16 -15.21
C GLU A 149 12.12 -5.59 -15.65
N ASP A 150 13.11 -6.41 -15.99
CA ASP A 150 12.88 -7.82 -16.35
C ASP A 150 12.88 -8.73 -15.12
N ARG A 151 12.10 -8.35 -14.10
CA ARG A 151 12.00 -9.10 -12.85
C ARG A 151 10.60 -9.06 -12.26
N GLU A 152 10.12 -10.24 -11.88
CA GLU A 152 8.90 -10.42 -11.11
C GLU A 152 9.20 -11.40 -9.99
N VAL A 153 8.90 -11.02 -8.74
CA VAL A 153 9.17 -11.85 -7.56
C VAL A 153 7.89 -12.53 -7.11
N GLY A 154 7.83 -13.85 -7.26
CA GLY A 154 6.69 -14.65 -6.82
C GLY A 154 6.55 -14.68 -5.30
N ALA A 155 5.33 -14.87 -4.78
CA ALA A 155 5.06 -14.91 -3.34
C ALA A 155 5.90 -15.96 -2.59
N VAL A 156 6.11 -17.15 -3.17
CA VAL A 156 6.95 -18.21 -2.57
C VAL A 156 8.41 -17.78 -2.53
N GLU A 157 8.94 -17.26 -3.65
CA GLU A 157 10.29 -16.74 -3.74
C GLU A 157 10.54 -15.60 -2.74
N ALA A 158 9.57 -14.68 -2.59
CA ALA A 158 9.65 -13.60 -1.60
C ALA A 158 9.80 -14.12 -0.17
N VAL A 159 9.14 -15.23 0.19
CA VAL A 159 9.34 -15.87 1.50
C VAL A 159 10.76 -16.41 1.62
N GLU A 160 11.25 -17.13 0.62
CA GLU A 160 12.62 -17.69 0.63
C GLU A 160 13.68 -16.59 0.76
N LEU A 161 13.54 -15.50 0.01
CA LEU A 161 14.43 -14.34 0.09
C LEU A 161 14.38 -13.63 1.46
N TYR A 162 13.27 -13.76 2.19
CA TYR A 162 13.10 -13.13 3.50
C TYR A 162 13.55 -14.02 4.68
N LYS A 163 13.66 -15.34 4.50
CA LYS A 163 14.11 -16.27 5.56
C LYS A 163 15.48 -15.91 6.17
N PRO A 164 16.51 -15.48 5.42
CA PRO A 164 17.78 -15.06 6.01
C PRO A 164 17.63 -13.89 6.99
N TYR A 165 16.76 -12.93 6.67
CA TYR A 165 16.44 -11.83 7.58
C TYR A 165 15.75 -12.35 8.84
N ILE A 166 14.75 -13.24 8.70
CA ILE A 166 14.06 -13.85 9.84
C ILE A 166 15.07 -14.57 10.76
N ALA A 167 15.98 -15.36 10.20
CA ALA A 167 17.00 -16.08 10.95
C ALA A 167 17.89 -15.13 11.77
N ALA A 168 18.37 -14.05 11.14
CA ALA A 168 19.20 -13.04 11.82
C ALA A 168 18.44 -12.34 12.96
N GLN A 169 17.18 -11.98 12.74
CA GLN A 169 16.35 -11.34 13.76
C GLN A 169 16.02 -12.29 14.92
N LEU A 170 15.71 -13.56 14.65
CA LEU A 170 15.53 -14.59 15.67
C LEU A 170 16.79 -14.74 16.53
N ALA A 171 17.97 -14.77 15.91
CA ALA A 171 19.25 -14.84 16.62
C ALA A 171 19.50 -13.61 17.52
N SER A 172 18.94 -12.45 17.18
CA SER A 172 18.95 -11.24 18.03
C SER A 172 17.84 -11.19 19.09
N GLY A 173 17.00 -12.23 19.19
CA GLY A 173 15.92 -12.32 20.19
C GLY A 173 14.58 -11.72 19.75
N VAL A 174 14.41 -11.35 18.49
CA VAL A 174 13.13 -10.86 17.96
C VAL A 174 12.17 -12.04 17.77
N HIS A 175 10.96 -11.94 18.33
CA HIS A 175 9.94 -12.97 18.17
C HIS A 175 9.46 -13.11 16.72
N LEU A 176 9.24 -14.35 16.26
CA LEU A 176 8.80 -14.66 14.90
C LEU A 176 7.56 -13.86 14.48
N ALA A 177 6.54 -13.81 15.33
CA ALA A 177 5.30 -13.07 15.09
C ALA A 177 5.48 -11.57 14.81
N ALA A 178 6.56 -10.94 15.31
CA ALA A 178 6.84 -9.53 15.02
C ALA A 178 7.15 -9.30 13.53
N MET A 179 7.67 -10.32 12.85
CA MET A 179 8.01 -10.31 11.43
C MET A 179 6.90 -10.92 10.58
N THR A 180 6.40 -12.11 10.94
CA THR A 180 5.45 -12.88 10.11
C THR A 180 4.05 -12.28 10.07
N ARG A 181 3.67 -11.44 11.04
CA ARG A 181 2.40 -10.69 11.00
C ARG A 181 2.25 -9.80 9.76
N HIS A 182 3.37 -9.41 9.13
CA HIS A 182 3.39 -8.53 7.96
C HIS A 182 3.23 -9.27 6.62
N MET A 183 3.28 -10.61 6.62
CA MET A 183 3.11 -11.44 5.41
C MET A 183 1.86 -12.32 5.46
N LEU A 184 0.95 -12.10 6.41
CA LEU A 184 -0.28 -12.90 6.53
C LEU A 184 -1.15 -12.84 5.26
N GLY A 185 -1.13 -11.70 4.56
CA GLY A 185 -1.85 -11.50 3.30
C GLY A 185 -1.10 -11.95 2.05
N LEU A 186 0.13 -12.47 2.16
CA LEU A 186 1.02 -12.68 1.01
C LEU A 186 0.44 -13.60 -0.07
N PHE A 187 -0.31 -14.62 0.34
CA PHE A 187 -0.96 -15.57 -0.55
C PHE A 187 -2.46 -15.27 -0.72
N HIS A 188 -2.88 -14.01 -0.65
CA HIS A 188 -4.30 -13.63 -0.78
C HIS A 188 -4.94 -14.23 -2.05
N GLY A 189 -6.10 -14.85 -1.92
CA GLY A 189 -6.80 -15.49 -3.05
C GLY A 189 -6.22 -16.83 -3.54
N MET A 190 -5.07 -17.27 -3.01
CA MET A 190 -4.43 -18.52 -3.44
C MET A 190 -4.91 -19.75 -2.65
N PRO A 191 -4.87 -20.97 -3.25
CA PRO A 191 -5.01 -22.22 -2.52
C PRO A 191 -4.04 -22.30 -1.33
N GLY A 192 -4.48 -22.84 -0.20
CA GLY A 192 -3.65 -22.96 1.00
C GLY A 192 -3.43 -21.68 1.82
N ALA A 193 -3.88 -20.50 1.34
CA ALA A 193 -3.74 -19.22 2.05
C ALA A 193 -4.35 -19.17 3.46
N ARG A 194 -5.42 -19.95 3.70
CA ARG A 194 -5.98 -20.12 5.05
C ARG A 194 -5.03 -20.89 5.96
N GLY A 195 -4.38 -21.93 5.44
CA GLY A 195 -3.37 -22.72 6.15
C GLY A 195 -2.17 -21.86 6.52
N TRP A 196 -1.63 -21.12 5.55
CA TRP A 196 -0.57 -20.12 5.74
C TRP A 196 -0.86 -19.19 6.93
N ARG A 197 -2.01 -18.49 6.89
CA ARG A 197 -2.38 -17.54 7.96
C ARG A 197 -2.55 -18.23 9.31
N ARG A 198 -3.21 -19.38 9.34
CA ARG A 198 -3.49 -20.12 10.58
C ARG A 198 -2.19 -20.56 11.25
N ILE A 199 -1.28 -21.17 10.51
CA ILE A 199 0.00 -21.66 11.04
C ILE A 199 0.81 -20.50 11.60
N LEU A 200 0.99 -19.42 10.83
CA LEU A 200 1.77 -18.26 11.31
C LEU A 200 1.16 -17.59 12.55
N THR A 201 -0.17 -17.48 12.61
CA THR A 201 -0.86 -16.81 13.73
C THR A 201 -0.88 -17.66 15.01
N VAL A 202 -0.97 -18.98 14.88
CA VAL A 202 -1.10 -19.90 16.03
C VAL A 202 0.27 -20.38 16.51
N GLU A 203 1.14 -20.78 15.59
CA GLU A 203 2.45 -21.35 15.91
C GLU A 203 3.51 -20.26 16.05
N GLY A 204 3.43 -19.18 15.26
CA GLY A 204 4.46 -18.14 15.25
C GLY A 204 4.50 -17.23 16.49
N VAL A 205 3.47 -17.29 17.34
CA VAL A 205 3.41 -16.54 18.62
C VAL A 205 4.02 -17.33 19.79
N LYS A 206 4.32 -18.63 19.60
CA LYS A 206 4.85 -19.48 20.67
C LYS A 206 6.32 -19.13 20.97
N ALA A 207 6.72 -19.33 22.22
CA ALA A 207 8.13 -19.20 22.61
C ALA A 207 8.97 -20.23 21.85
N GLY A 208 10.10 -19.78 21.29
CA GLY A 208 11.00 -20.64 20.50
C GLY A 208 10.56 -20.91 19.06
N ALA A 209 9.45 -20.32 18.58
CA ALA A 209 9.04 -20.44 17.19
C ALA A 209 10.11 -19.86 16.23
N GLY A 210 10.55 -20.66 15.27
CA GLY A 210 11.59 -20.35 14.31
C GLY A 210 11.18 -20.55 12.85
N LEU A 211 12.17 -20.74 11.98
CA LEU A 211 11.95 -20.90 10.54
C LEU A 211 11.08 -22.11 10.18
N GLU A 212 11.10 -23.16 11.01
CA GLU A 212 10.28 -24.36 10.81
C GLU A 212 8.78 -24.05 10.76
N VAL A 213 8.32 -23.01 11.45
CA VAL A 213 6.92 -22.54 11.38
C VAL A 213 6.62 -21.90 10.02
N VAL A 214 7.59 -21.15 9.47
CA VAL A 214 7.47 -20.53 8.14
C VAL A 214 7.46 -21.62 7.06
N ASP A 215 8.34 -22.61 7.18
CA ASP A 215 8.42 -23.75 6.26
C ASP A 215 7.12 -24.56 6.26
N ALA A 216 6.57 -24.86 7.44
CA ALA A 216 5.29 -25.54 7.57
C ALA A 216 4.13 -24.73 6.97
N ALA A 217 4.13 -23.41 7.15
CA ALA A 217 3.14 -22.52 6.56
C ALA A 217 3.25 -22.53 5.02
N LEU A 218 4.47 -22.48 4.48
CA LEU A 218 4.73 -22.48 3.05
C LEU A 218 4.32 -23.81 2.40
N ALA A 219 4.59 -24.94 3.06
CA ALA A 219 4.16 -26.27 2.63
C ALA A 219 2.63 -26.39 2.48
N ALA A 220 1.87 -25.71 3.34
CA ALA A 220 0.41 -25.68 3.24
C ALA A 220 -0.09 -24.97 1.97
N VAL A 221 0.69 -24.03 1.43
CA VAL A 221 0.38 -23.34 0.16
C VAL A 221 0.82 -24.18 -1.03
N THR A 222 2.08 -24.63 -1.05
CA THR A 222 2.63 -25.38 -2.18
C THR A 222 1.95 -26.73 -2.38
N GLY A 223 1.61 -27.44 -1.29
CA GLY A 223 0.84 -28.68 -1.36
C GLY A 223 -0.58 -28.49 -1.90
N ALA A 224 -1.28 -27.43 -1.50
CA ALA A 224 -2.60 -27.12 -2.01
C ALA A 224 -2.59 -26.73 -3.50
N ALA A 225 -1.55 -26.01 -3.94
CA ALA A 225 -1.34 -25.68 -5.34
C ALA A 225 -1.08 -26.93 -6.20
N ALA A 226 -0.27 -27.86 -5.70
CA ALA A 226 0.03 -29.12 -6.39
C ALA A 226 -1.22 -29.99 -6.59
N LEU A 227 -2.06 -30.13 -5.55
CA LEU A 227 -3.33 -30.86 -5.63
C LEU A 227 -4.28 -30.25 -6.67
N ARG A 228 -4.45 -28.92 -6.64
CA ARG A 228 -5.30 -28.23 -7.62
C ARG A 228 -4.82 -28.44 -9.06
N ALA A 229 -3.51 -28.36 -9.29
CA ALA A 229 -2.93 -28.59 -10.61
C ALA A 229 -3.05 -30.07 -11.08
N GLN A 230 -3.24 -31.02 -10.16
CA GLN A 230 -3.55 -32.41 -10.50
C GLN A 230 -5.03 -32.56 -10.88
N ASP A 231 -5.94 -31.95 -10.11
CA ASP A 231 -7.38 -31.96 -10.39
C ASP A 231 -7.72 -31.30 -11.74
N GLU A 232 -7.11 -30.16 -12.05
CA GLU A 232 -7.30 -29.45 -13.32
C GLU A 232 -6.79 -30.28 -14.51
N ARG A 233 -5.67 -31.00 -14.34
CA ARG A 233 -5.15 -31.93 -15.36
C ARG A 233 -6.07 -33.13 -15.55
N ALA A 234 -6.61 -33.69 -14.47
CA ALA A 234 -7.56 -34.80 -14.54
C ALA A 234 -8.86 -34.38 -15.25
N ALA A 235 -9.40 -33.20 -14.94
CA ALA A 235 -10.61 -32.66 -15.57
C ALA A 235 -10.42 -32.39 -17.07
N GLY A 236 -9.32 -31.74 -17.48
CA GLY A 236 -9.03 -31.50 -18.90
C GLY A 236 -8.77 -32.79 -19.71
N SER A 237 -8.30 -33.85 -19.05
CA SER A 237 -8.10 -35.17 -19.68
C SER A 237 -9.42 -35.91 -19.93
N LEU A 238 -10.44 -35.66 -19.09
CA LEU A 238 -11.78 -36.22 -19.23
C LEU A 238 -12.55 -35.52 -20.37
N GLU A 239 -12.49 -34.18 -20.44
CA GLU A 239 -13.12 -33.41 -21.53
C GLU A 239 -12.50 -33.73 -22.91
N ALA A 240 -11.19 -33.97 -22.98
CA ALA A 240 -10.53 -34.39 -24.22
C ALA A 240 -10.86 -35.83 -24.63
N GLY A 241 -11.26 -36.69 -23.68
CA GLY A 241 -11.67 -38.08 -23.92
C GLY A 241 -13.13 -38.24 -24.36
N GLU A 242 -14.01 -37.30 -24.02
CA GLU A 242 -15.41 -37.28 -24.48
C GLU A 242 -15.60 -36.62 -25.85
N ALA A 243 -14.59 -35.88 -26.33
CA ALA A 243 -14.58 -35.24 -27.65
C ALA A 243 -13.94 -36.10 -28.77
N ALA A 244 -13.50 -37.32 -28.46
CA ALA A 244 -12.86 -38.27 -29.38
C ALA A 244 -13.78 -39.48 -29.65
#